data_AF-A0A847XQN8-F1
#
_entry.id   AF-A0A847XQN8-F1
#
_cell.length_a   1.000
_cell.length_b   1.000
_cell.length_c   1.000
_cell.angle_alpha   90.00
_cell.angle_beta   90.00
_cell.angle_gamma   90.00
#
_symmetry.space_group_name_H-M   'P 1'
#
loop_
_entity.id
_entity.type
_entity.pdbx_description
1 polymer ?
#
loop_
_entity_poly.entity_id
_entity_poly.type
_entity_poly.pdbx_seq_one_letter_code
_entity_poly.pdbx_strand_id
1 'polypeptide(L)' 'MMSITLKPIGIIYTPFKTKSGMPIQASGALGIKGHIVLNEEFIPGLADLDGFSHIILIYYFHKS' A
#
# COMPACT_ATOMS: atom_id res chain seq x y z
N MET A 1 -9.71 -15.26 23.74
CA MET A 1 -8.69 -14.59 22.88
C MET A 1 -9.16 -13.18 22.61
N MET A 2 -8.26 -12.19 22.64
CA MET A 2 -8.60 -10.83 22.23
C MET A 2 -8.59 -10.75 20.70
N SER A 3 -9.60 -10.09 20.14
CA SER A 3 -9.64 -9.75 18.72
C SER A 3 -8.81 -8.49 18.45
N ILE A 4 -8.21 -8.42 17.27
CA ILE A 4 -7.57 -7.21 16.75
C ILE A 4 -8.41 -6.72 15.58
N THR A 5 -8.80 -5.45 15.61
CA THR A 5 -9.53 -4.80 14.50
C THR A 5 -8.57 -3.88 13.77
N LEU A 6 -8.47 -4.05 12.45
CA LEU A 6 -7.62 -3.20 11.59
C LEU A 6 -8.49 -2.13 10.93
N LYS A 7 -8.10 -0.86 11.08
CA LYS A 7 -8.70 0.28 10.35
C LYS A 7 -7.75 0.68 9.21
N PRO A 8 -8.17 0.60 7.93
CA PRO A 8 -7.35 1.09 6.82
C PRO A 8 -7.05 2.59 6.97
N ILE A 9 -5.81 2.98 6.64
CA ILE A 9 -5.36 4.38 6.68
C ILE A 9 -5.40 5.08 5.31
N GLY A 10 -5.72 4.32 4.26
CA GLY A 10 -5.70 4.79 2.89
C GLY A 10 -5.94 3.67 1.87
N ILE A 11 -5.71 3.98 0.59
CA ILE A 11 -5.95 3.11 -0.56
C ILE A 11 -4.71 3.07 -1.44
N ILE A 12 -4.35 1.86 -1.91
CA ILE A 12 -3.28 1.65 -2.88
C ILE A 12 -3.89 1.55 -4.28
N TYR A 13 -3.44 2.39 -5.19
CA TYR A 13 -3.81 2.38 -6.59
C TYR A 13 -2.66 1.82 -7.43
N THR A 14 -2.97 0.77 -8.21
CA THR A 14 -2.03 0.14 -9.13
C THR A 14 -2.65 0.01 -10.51
N PRO A 15 -1.85 -0.19 -11.57
CA PRO A 15 -2.37 -0.52 -12.89
C PRO A 15 -3.07 -1.89 -12.96
N PHE A 16 -2.89 -2.75 -11.96
CA PHE A 16 -3.45 -4.10 -11.92
C PHE A 16 -4.87 -4.10 -11.38
N LYS A 17 -5.85 -4.23 -12.27
CA LYS A 17 -7.28 -4.29 -11.91
C LYS A 17 -7.75 -5.69 -11.50
N THR A 18 -6.98 -6.72 -11.84
CA THR A 18 -7.29 -8.13 -11.57
C THR A 18 -6.05 -8.90 -11.15
N LYS A 19 -6.23 -10.12 -10.61
CA LYS A 19 -5.11 -11.02 -10.29
C LYS A 19 -4.38 -11.51 -11.55
N SER A 20 -5.06 -11.56 -12.70
CA SER A 20 -4.45 -11.97 -13.97
C SER A 20 -3.45 -10.92 -14.46
N GLY A 21 -2.22 -11.34 -14.74
CA GLY A 21 -1.13 -10.45 -15.16
C GLY A 21 -0.52 -9.60 -14.03
N MET A 22 -0.98 -9.74 -12.79
CA MET A 22 -0.32 -9.14 -11.62
C MET A 22 0.95 -9.94 -11.28
N PRO A 23 2.10 -9.29 -11.06
CA PRO A 23 3.30 -9.97 -10.61
C PRO A 23 3.08 -10.70 -9.29
N ILE A 24 3.60 -11.94 -9.19
CA ILE A 24 3.56 -12.74 -7.96
C ILE A 24 4.38 -12.07 -6.85
N GLN A 25 5.46 -11.38 -7.24
CA GLN A 25 6.38 -10.68 -6.35
C GLN A 25 6.57 -9.24 -6.81
N ALA A 26 6.75 -8.31 -5.87
CA ALA A 26 6.90 -6.88 -6.15
C ALA A 26 8.09 -6.56 -7.08
N SER A 27 9.17 -7.34 -7.01
CA SER A 27 10.32 -7.21 -7.92
C SER A 27 9.96 -7.40 -9.40
N GLY A 28 8.93 -8.19 -9.70
CA GLY A 28 8.40 -8.37 -11.05
C GLY A 28 7.62 -7.15 -11.57
N ALA A 29 7.35 -6.16 -10.73
CA ALA A 29 6.71 -4.90 -11.10
C ALA A 29 7.73 -3.75 -11.29
N LEU A 30 9.03 -4.04 -11.43
CA LEU A 30 10.06 -3.02 -11.62
C LEU A 30 9.70 -2.09 -12.79
N GLY A 31 9.73 -0.78 -12.55
CA GLY A 31 9.37 0.25 -13.53
C GLY A 31 7.86 0.55 -13.61
N ILE A 32 7.00 -0.23 -12.97
CA ILE A 32 5.56 0.05 -12.88
C ILE A 32 5.29 1.01 -11.73
N LYS A 33 4.60 2.11 -12.02
CA LYS A 33 4.22 3.11 -11.01
C LYS A 33 2.83 2.83 -10.44
N GLY A 34 2.71 3.00 -9.13
CA GLY A 34 1.45 3.08 -8.39
C GLY A 34 1.46 4.31 -7.48
N HIS A 35 0.35 4.58 -6.83
CA HIS A 35 0.25 5.65 -5.84
C HIS A 35 -0.60 5.24 -4.64
N ILE A 36 -0.34 5.86 -3.50
CA ILE A 36 -1.06 5.62 -2.25
C ILE A 36 -1.77 6.93 -1.89
N VAL A 37 -3.05 6.83 -1.58
CA VAL A 37 -3.84 7.95 -1.07
C VAL A 37 -4.18 7.67 0.37
N LEU A 38 -3.68 8.49 1.29
CA LEU A 38 -3.99 8.39 2.72
C LEU A 38 -5.20 9.27 3.07
N ASN A 39 -5.93 8.86 4.11
CA ASN A 39 -6.94 9.74 4.69
C ASN A 39 -6.26 10.95 5.34
N GLU A 40 -6.91 12.11 5.27
CA GLU A 40 -6.35 13.39 5.75
C GLU A 40 -5.92 13.34 7.22
N GLU A 41 -6.63 12.58 8.05
CA GLU A 41 -6.32 12.40 9.49
C GLU A 41 -4.92 11.81 9.75
N PHE A 42 -4.30 11.15 8.75
CA PHE A 42 -2.98 10.51 8.88
C PHE A 42 -1.84 11.29 8.23
N ILE A 43 -2.10 12.42 7.56
CA ILE A 43 -1.07 13.25 6.93
C ILE A 43 0.07 13.62 7.90
N PRO A 44 -0.18 14.00 9.17
CA PRO A 44 0.91 14.33 10.09
C PRO A 44 1.90 13.18 10.32
N GLY A 45 1.47 11.92 10.15
CA GLY A 45 2.32 10.75 10.27
C GLY A 45 3.32 10.56 9.12
N LEU A 46 3.24 11.39 8.09
CA LEU A 46 4.21 11.42 6.98
C LEU A 46 5.38 12.38 7.23
N ALA A 47 5.42 13.05 8.38
CA ALA A 47 6.55 13.90 8.74
C ALA A 47 7.87 13.11 8.60
N ASP A 48 8.87 13.78 8.02
CA ASP A 48 10.22 13.24 7.81
C ASP A 48 10.32 12.03 6.87
N LEU A 49 9.26 11.69 6.12
CA LEU A 49 9.34 10.65 5.09
C LEU A 49 10.25 11.07 3.92
N ASP A 50 10.44 12.37 3.73
CA ASP A 50 11.36 12.90 2.72
C ASP A 50 12.81 12.47 3.01
N GLY A 51 13.54 12.12 1.95
CA GLY A 51 14.91 11.59 2.04
C GLY A 51 15.02 10.06 2.15
N PHE A 52 13.93 9.34 2.44
CA PHE A 52 13.93 7.87 2.32
C PHE A 52 13.75 7.43 0.87
N SER A 53 14.55 6.44 0.45
CA SER A 53 14.45 5.88 -0.92
C SER A 53 13.38 4.80 -1.06
N HIS A 54 12.99 4.16 0.06
CA HIS A 54 12.09 3.02 0.08
C HIS A 54 11.19 3.06 1.32
N ILE A 55 9.99 2.50 1.18
CA ILE A 55 9.02 2.30 2.25
C ILE A 55 8.51 0.85 2.23
N ILE A 56 8.02 0.38 3.37
CA ILE A 56 7.32 -0.91 3.48
C ILE A 56 5.82 -0.64 3.59
N LEU A 57 5.02 -1.36 2.81
CA LEU A 57 3.57 -1.30 2.87
C LEU A 57 3.04 -2.56 3.54
N ILE A 58 2.28 -2.38 4.62
CA ILE A 58 1.45 -3.43 5.20
C ILE A 58 0.02 -3.16 4.74
N TYR A 59 -0.54 -4.08 3.97
CA TYR A 59 -1.84 -3.89 3.34
C TYR A 59 -2.69 -5.15 3.44
N TYR A 60 -4.00 -4.96 3.37
CA TYR A 60 -4.97 -6.03 3.46
C TYR A 60 -5.34 -6.58 2.08
N PHE A 61 -5.18 -7.88 1.88
CA PHE A 61 -5.68 -8.57 0.69
C PHE A 61 -7.20 -8.74 0.77
N HIS A 62 -7.93 -7.66 0.46
CA HIS A 62 -9.39 -7.56 0.55
C HIS A 62 -10.20 -8.54 -0.33
N LYS A 63 -9.56 -9.29 -1.24
CA LYS A 63 -10.18 -10.30 -2.12
C LYS A 63 -9.47 -11.66 -2.05
N SER A 64 -8.85 -11.97 -0.90
CA SER A 64 -8.29 -13.30 -0.64
C SER A 64 -9.37 -14.35 -0.58
#